data_AF-A0A957W7C8-F1
#
_entry.id   AF-A0A957W7C8-F1
#
_cell.length_a   1.000
_cell.length_b   1.000
_cell.length_c   1.000
_cell.angle_alpha   90.00
_cell.angle_beta   90.00
_cell.angle_gamma   90.00
#
_symmetry.space_group_name_H-M   'P 1'
#
loop_
_entity.id
_entity.type
_entity.pdbx_description
1 polymer ?
#
loop_
_entity_poly.entity_id
_entity_poly.type
_entity_poly.pdbx_seq_one_letter_code
_entity_poly.pdbx_strand_id
1 'polypeptide(L)'
;LWVVFGSIFAGAVHDFFSGMLSVRNKGQNIPEVVGDALGMPARHVMRFFSVLLLLLVGVVFVLSPAKLLSEMTGVNVTALVLAIFAYYFIATIVPINAVIGRLYPIFGALLVFMTVGVAGGLIFGGYELVPNQNFFVNVHPGGAPLWPLLFIVLSCGAISGFHSTQSPLMARCLKTETDARFVFYGAMILEGIIALIWVAVGLSFYQSPEAMNAVIASGSPSAVVNEVSTTLLGPVGGFLAIVGVIILPITSGDTAFRSTRLILADVFKMSQKPVSKRLLIAIPLFIVGYVVSTQDFNLIWRYFGWANQTLAMLVLWAAAIYLVRADKAQYHWMASLPAAFMTAVSITFIAFSPIGFNLPYNVAVILGIVAALGSLAAFIIKSHSWRKPRVSAGRNKSIGVA
;
A
#
# COMPACT_ATOMS: atom_id res chain seq x y z
N LEU A 1 -4.88 -13.41 11.13
CA LEU A 1 -3.57 -13.23 11.80
C LEU A 1 -2.69 -12.17 11.13
N TRP A 2 -2.32 -12.33 9.85
CA TRP A 2 -1.41 -11.39 9.18
C TRP A 2 -1.88 -9.93 9.21
N VAL A 3 -3.16 -9.64 8.93
CA VAL A 3 -3.69 -8.27 9.00
C VAL A 3 -3.43 -7.63 10.37
N VAL A 4 -3.64 -8.37 11.45
CA VAL A 4 -3.46 -7.87 12.83
C VAL A 4 -1.98 -7.65 13.15
N PHE A 5 -1.16 -8.68 13.03
CA PHE A 5 0.26 -8.57 13.39
C PHE A 5 1.04 -7.69 12.41
N GLY A 6 0.74 -7.80 11.12
CA GLY A 6 1.31 -6.98 10.06
C GLY A 6 0.98 -5.51 10.28
N SER A 7 -0.28 -5.13 10.49
CA SER A 7 -0.64 -3.72 10.70
C SER A 7 0.03 -3.13 11.94
N ILE A 8 0.11 -3.88 13.06
CA ILE A 8 0.71 -3.39 14.30
C ILE A 8 2.23 -3.28 14.21
N PHE A 9 2.90 -4.37 13.81
CA PHE A 9 4.36 -4.49 13.93
C PHE A 9 5.12 -4.14 12.66
N ALA A 10 4.47 -4.12 11.50
CA ALA A 10 5.09 -3.81 10.22
C ALA A 10 4.52 -2.53 9.61
N GLY A 11 3.22 -2.51 9.28
CA GLY A 11 2.55 -1.39 8.62
C GLY A 11 2.63 -0.09 9.41
N ALA A 12 2.17 -0.08 10.67
CA ALA A 12 2.12 1.15 11.45
C ALA A 12 3.53 1.69 11.76
N VAL A 13 4.51 0.80 11.90
CA VAL A 13 5.92 1.15 11.99
C VAL A 13 6.41 1.78 10.67
N HIS A 14 6.14 1.12 9.54
CA HIS A 14 6.49 1.59 8.20
C HIS A 14 5.94 3.00 7.94
N ASP A 15 4.64 3.19 8.13
CA ASP A 15 3.94 4.44 7.83
C ASP A 15 4.41 5.57 8.75
N PHE A 16 4.57 5.27 10.05
CA PHE A 16 5.09 6.23 10.99
C PHE A 16 6.48 6.71 10.58
N PHE A 17 7.41 5.80 10.28
CA PHE A 17 8.77 6.21 9.91
C PHE A 17 8.83 6.87 8.54
N SER A 18 8.08 6.42 7.53
CA SER A 18 8.03 7.11 6.23
C SER A 18 7.48 8.53 6.39
N GLY A 19 6.38 8.67 7.13
CA GLY A 19 5.79 9.95 7.46
C GLY A 19 6.77 10.88 8.17
N MET A 20 7.37 10.42 9.26
CA MET A 20 8.32 11.18 10.06
C MET A 20 9.59 11.56 9.30
N LEU A 21 10.11 10.67 8.46
CA LEU A 21 11.22 10.96 7.56
C LEU A 21 10.85 12.09 6.60
N SER A 22 9.64 12.07 6.03
CA SER A 22 9.19 13.14 5.15
C SER A 22 8.97 14.47 5.90
N VAL A 23 8.31 14.44 7.07
CA VAL A 23 8.08 15.63 7.92
C VAL A 23 9.39 16.33 8.26
N ARG A 24 10.37 15.58 8.76
CA ARG A 24 11.69 16.12 9.15
C ARG A 24 12.53 16.57 7.96
N ASN A 25 12.18 16.15 6.75
CA ASN A 25 12.79 16.60 5.49
C ASN A 25 11.86 17.53 4.70
N LYS A 26 11.03 18.34 5.38
CA LYS A 26 10.19 19.39 4.78
C LYS A 26 9.23 18.87 3.69
N GLY A 27 8.72 17.66 3.86
CA GLY A 27 7.79 17.03 2.93
C GLY A 27 8.45 16.59 1.62
N GLN A 28 9.74 16.24 1.64
CA GLN A 28 10.41 15.63 0.49
C GLN A 28 9.91 14.21 0.22
N ASN A 29 10.02 13.79 -1.05
CA ASN A 29 9.70 12.44 -1.48
C ASN A 29 10.64 11.41 -0.84
N ILE A 30 10.10 10.27 -0.40
CA ILE A 30 10.86 9.23 0.31
C ILE A 30 12.10 8.77 -0.48
N PRO A 31 12.07 8.55 -1.81
CA PRO A 31 13.27 8.22 -2.56
C PRO A 31 14.39 9.27 -2.45
N GLU A 32 14.05 10.55 -2.32
CA GLU A 32 15.04 11.62 -2.15
C GLU A 32 15.64 11.58 -0.75
N VAL A 33 14.78 11.47 0.28
CA VAL A 33 15.20 11.40 1.69
C VAL A 33 16.12 10.21 1.94
N VAL A 34 15.74 9.03 1.44
CA VAL A 34 16.57 7.81 1.53
C VAL A 34 17.85 7.98 0.74
N GLY A 35 17.78 8.61 -0.44
CA GLY A 35 18.93 8.92 -1.27
C GLY A 35 19.95 9.85 -0.62
N ASP A 36 19.50 10.91 0.05
CA ASP A 36 20.38 11.85 0.77
C ASP A 36 21.06 11.16 1.95
N ALA A 37 20.39 10.19 2.59
CA ALA A 37 20.98 9.42 3.68
C ALA A 37 21.94 8.30 3.20
N LEU A 38 21.58 7.56 2.16
CA LEU A 38 22.27 6.31 1.78
C LEU A 38 23.08 6.40 0.48
N GLY A 39 22.96 7.51 -0.25
CA GLY A 39 23.65 7.76 -1.52
C GLY A 39 22.81 7.43 -2.77
N MET A 40 23.40 7.74 -3.93
CA MET A 40 22.75 7.63 -5.24
C MET A 40 22.25 6.23 -5.61
N PRO A 41 22.94 5.11 -5.30
CA PRO A 41 22.41 3.79 -5.61
C PRO A 41 21.05 3.52 -4.93
N ALA A 42 20.93 3.83 -3.64
CA ALA A 42 19.68 3.68 -2.90
C ALA A 42 18.57 4.58 -3.47
N ARG A 43 18.91 5.83 -3.84
CA ARG A 43 18.00 6.76 -4.50
C ARG A 43 17.38 6.17 -5.78
N HIS A 44 18.21 5.62 -6.66
CA HIS A 44 17.74 5.06 -7.93
C HIS A 44 16.83 3.85 -7.73
N VAL A 45 17.19 2.94 -6.83
CA VAL A 45 16.35 1.79 -6.48
C VAL A 45 14.99 2.24 -5.96
N MET A 46 14.96 3.20 -5.02
CA MET A 46 13.71 3.72 -4.46
C MET A 46 12.85 4.43 -5.51
N ARG A 47 13.46 5.23 -6.40
CA ARG A 47 12.75 5.92 -7.49
C ARG A 47 12.11 4.92 -8.45
N PHE A 48 12.86 3.89 -8.85
CA PHE A 48 12.36 2.84 -9.74
C PHE A 48 11.13 2.15 -9.13
N PHE A 49 11.24 1.63 -7.90
CA PHE A 49 10.12 0.95 -7.25
C PHE A 49 8.95 1.88 -6.95
N SER A 50 9.19 3.15 -6.63
CA SER A 50 8.12 4.12 -6.40
C SER A 50 7.36 4.41 -7.69
N VAL A 51 8.04 4.67 -8.81
CA VAL A 51 7.38 4.92 -10.11
C VAL A 51 6.64 3.67 -10.59
N LEU A 52 7.27 2.50 -10.50
CA LEU A 52 6.65 1.23 -10.86
C LEU A 52 5.38 0.97 -10.04
N LEU A 53 5.47 1.07 -8.71
CA LEU A 53 4.34 0.84 -7.82
C LEU A 53 3.21 1.83 -8.10
N LEU A 54 3.50 3.12 -8.18
CA LEU A 54 2.46 4.14 -8.36
C LEU A 54 1.74 4.00 -9.71
N LEU A 55 2.46 3.63 -10.77
CA LEU A 55 1.84 3.31 -12.07
C LEU A 55 0.90 2.12 -11.93
N LEU A 56 1.36 1.02 -11.31
CA LEU A 56 0.57 -0.19 -11.14
C LEU A 56 -0.65 0.05 -10.25
N VAL A 57 -0.51 0.79 -9.13
CA VAL A 57 -1.63 1.21 -8.28
C VAL A 57 -2.65 2.00 -9.08
N GLY A 58 -2.18 3.00 -9.83
CA GLY A 58 -3.03 3.82 -10.67
C GLY A 58 -3.86 2.96 -11.64
N VAL A 59 -3.24 1.99 -12.31
CA VAL A 59 -3.92 1.10 -13.26
C VAL A 59 -4.90 0.15 -12.58
N VAL A 60 -4.47 -0.53 -11.51
CA VAL A 60 -5.33 -1.45 -10.76
C VAL A 60 -6.57 -0.74 -10.23
N PHE A 61 -6.41 0.50 -9.76
CA PHE A 61 -7.49 1.32 -9.23
C PHE A 61 -8.34 2.04 -10.29
N VAL A 62 -8.00 1.93 -11.57
CA VAL A 62 -8.94 2.19 -12.67
C VAL A 62 -9.79 0.95 -12.95
N LEU A 63 -9.15 -0.21 -13.05
CA LEU A 63 -9.81 -1.45 -13.47
C LEU A 63 -10.84 -1.97 -12.46
N SER A 64 -10.50 -1.98 -11.16
CA SER A 64 -11.40 -2.49 -10.11
C SER A 64 -12.73 -1.73 -10.04
N PRO A 65 -12.78 -0.39 -9.90
CA PRO A 65 -14.05 0.34 -9.88
C PRO A 65 -14.77 0.31 -11.24
N ALA A 66 -14.05 0.27 -12.38
CA ALA A 66 -14.70 0.14 -13.69
C ALA A 66 -15.47 -1.18 -13.83
N LYS A 67 -14.91 -2.29 -13.33
CA LYS A 67 -15.61 -3.59 -13.32
C LYS A 67 -16.84 -3.56 -12.41
N LEU A 68 -16.71 -3.02 -11.20
CA LEU A 68 -17.82 -2.88 -10.27
C LEU A 68 -18.96 -2.00 -10.83
N LEU A 69 -18.61 -0.86 -11.44
CA LEU A 69 -19.59 0.00 -12.10
C LEU A 69 -20.26 -0.68 -13.29
N SER A 70 -19.50 -1.47 -14.07
CA SER A 70 -20.04 -2.24 -15.19
C SER A 70 -21.06 -3.28 -14.73
N GLU A 71 -20.77 -4.00 -13.64
CA GLU A 71 -21.69 -4.97 -13.03
C GLU A 71 -22.99 -4.30 -12.55
N MET A 72 -22.92 -3.09 -12.00
CA MET A 72 -24.11 -2.37 -11.50
C MET A 72 -24.94 -1.71 -12.60
N THR A 73 -24.31 -1.27 -13.70
CA THR A 73 -24.95 -0.39 -14.70
C THR A 73 -25.11 -1.02 -16.08
N GLY A 74 -24.43 -2.14 -16.35
CA GLY A 74 -24.35 -2.75 -17.68
C GLY A 74 -23.47 -1.96 -18.67
N VAL A 75 -22.85 -0.86 -18.26
CA VAL A 75 -21.98 -0.05 -19.14
C VAL A 75 -20.68 -0.82 -19.43
N ASN A 76 -20.19 -0.72 -20.66
CA ASN A 76 -18.95 -1.37 -21.09
C ASN A 76 -17.74 -0.96 -20.23
N VAL A 77 -16.97 -1.95 -19.75
CA VAL A 77 -15.78 -1.74 -18.89
C VAL A 77 -14.76 -0.80 -19.54
N THR A 78 -14.48 -0.93 -20.83
CA THR A 78 -13.51 -0.08 -21.53
C THR A 78 -13.95 1.39 -21.54
N ALA A 79 -15.25 1.66 -21.75
CA ALA A 79 -15.78 3.02 -21.67
C ALA A 79 -15.60 3.64 -20.27
N LEU A 80 -15.85 2.86 -19.22
CA LEU A 80 -15.65 3.29 -17.84
C LEU A 80 -14.16 3.50 -17.51
N VAL A 81 -13.27 2.61 -17.97
CA VAL A 81 -11.82 2.77 -17.85
C VAL A 81 -11.34 4.07 -18.49
N LEU A 82 -11.79 4.38 -19.71
CA LEU A 82 -11.47 5.63 -20.40
C LEU A 82 -12.00 6.85 -19.65
N ALA A 83 -13.22 6.78 -19.09
CA ALA A 83 -13.80 7.85 -18.29
C ALA A 83 -12.99 8.12 -17.01
N ILE A 84 -12.58 7.07 -16.28
CA ILE A 84 -11.76 7.21 -15.07
C ILE A 84 -10.37 7.74 -15.42
N PHE A 85 -9.74 7.26 -16.51
CA PHE A 85 -8.46 7.82 -16.97
C PHE A 85 -8.56 9.29 -17.35
N ALA A 86 -9.63 9.70 -18.04
CA ALA A 86 -9.87 11.11 -18.36
C ALA A 86 -9.97 11.96 -17.08
N TYR A 87 -10.72 11.47 -16.09
CA TYR A 87 -10.80 12.10 -14.77
C TYR A 87 -9.41 12.20 -14.10
N TYR A 88 -8.64 11.11 -14.05
CA TYR A 88 -7.29 11.08 -13.48
C TYR A 88 -6.34 12.05 -14.18
N PHE A 89 -6.44 12.18 -15.50
CA PHE A 89 -5.60 13.08 -16.28
C PHE A 89 -5.87 14.54 -15.88
N ILE A 90 -7.15 14.92 -15.82
CA ILE A 90 -7.57 16.24 -15.36
C ILE A 90 -7.09 16.48 -13.92
N ALA A 91 -7.35 15.54 -13.01
CA ALA A 91 -6.94 15.62 -11.62
C ALA A 91 -5.41 15.76 -11.48
N THR A 92 -4.63 15.06 -12.29
CA THR A 92 -3.16 15.13 -12.23
C THR A 92 -2.62 16.53 -12.56
N ILE A 93 -3.32 17.29 -13.40
CA ILE A 93 -2.91 18.62 -13.86
C ILE A 93 -3.44 19.73 -12.95
N VAL A 94 -4.66 19.57 -12.44
CA VAL A 94 -5.41 20.55 -11.65
C VAL A 94 -5.08 20.42 -10.14
N PRO A 95 -5.13 21.51 -9.36
CA PRO A 95 -4.99 21.43 -7.90
C PRO A 95 -6.06 20.54 -7.23
N ILE A 96 -5.68 19.79 -6.20
CA ILE A 96 -6.56 18.86 -5.44
C ILE A 96 -7.85 19.55 -4.97
N ASN A 97 -7.72 20.77 -4.44
CA ASN A 97 -8.82 21.53 -3.87
C ASN A 97 -9.91 21.91 -4.89
N ALA A 98 -9.56 21.95 -6.17
CA ALA A 98 -10.52 22.28 -7.23
C ALA A 98 -11.35 21.07 -7.69
N VAL A 99 -10.86 19.84 -7.46
CA VAL A 99 -11.52 18.62 -7.95
C VAL A 99 -12.30 17.93 -6.83
N ILE A 100 -11.65 17.55 -5.74
CA ILE A 100 -12.23 16.57 -4.80
C ILE A 100 -11.98 16.86 -3.32
N GLY A 101 -11.08 17.79 -2.98
CA GLY A 101 -10.67 18.03 -1.58
C GLY A 101 -11.81 18.36 -0.61
N ARG A 102 -12.89 19.01 -1.08
CA ARG A 102 -14.07 19.32 -0.25
C ARG A 102 -14.95 18.11 0.08
N LEU A 103 -14.83 17.02 -0.70
CA LEU A 103 -15.64 15.81 -0.55
C LEU A 103 -15.00 14.78 0.37
N TYR A 104 -13.72 14.92 0.73
CA TYR A 104 -13.01 13.97 1.59
C TYR A 104 -13.69 13.64 2.93
N PRO A 105 -14.30 14.61 3.65
CA PRO A 105 -15.05 14.29 4.87
C PRO A 105 -16.24 13.34 4.61
N ILE A 106 -16.91 13.49 3.47
CA ILE A 106 -18.04 12.64 3.07
C ILE A 106 -17.54 11.23 2.77
N PHE A 107 -16.40 11.09 2.10
CA PHE A 107 -15.81 9.78 1.81
C PHE A 107 -15.36 9.07 3.09
N GLY A 108 -14.81 9.81 4.05
CA GLY A 108 -14.53 9.28 5.39
C GLY A 108 -15.80 8.78 6.09
N ALA A 109 -16.90 9.53 6.00
CA ALA A 109 -18.18 9.09 6.57
C ALA A 109 -18.73 7.84 5.86
N LEU A 110 -18.64 7.76 4.52
CA LEU A 110 -19.02 6.57 3.75
C LEU A 110 -18.17 5.35 4.11
N LEU A 111 -16.86 5.52 4.29
CA LEU A 111 -15.94 4.47 4.72
C LEU A 111 -16.32 3.93 6.11
N VAL A 112 -16.67 4.81 7.05
CA VAL A 112 -17.12 4.40 8.38
C VAL A 112 -18.47 3.68 8.30
N PHE A 113 -19.42 4.25 7.56
CA PHE A 113 -20.74 3.64 7.35
C PHE A 113 -20.64 2.24 6.75
N MET A 114 -19.89 2.07 5.66
CA MET A 114 -19.74 0.75 5.02
C MET A 114 -19.07 -0.25 5.96
N THR A 115 -18.07 0.18 6.73
CA THR A 115 -17.31 -0.70 7.62
C THR A 115 -18.17 -1.17 8.80
N VAL A 116 -18.83 -0.24 9.49
CA VAL A 116 -19.70 -0.55 10.63
C VAL A 116 -20.95 -1.28 10.16
N GLY A 117 -21.52 -0.87 9.02
CA GLY A 117 -22.68 -1.51 8.41
C GLY A 117 -22.40 -2.97 8.10
N VAL A 118 -21.38 -3.26 7.29
CA VAL A 118 -21.03 -4.64 6.90
C VAL A 118 -20.69 -5.49 8.12
N ALA A 119 -19.94 -4.96 9.08
CA ALA A 119 -19.66 -5.68 10.33
C ALA A 119 -20.94 -6.00 11.11
N GLY A 120 -21.85 -5.02 11.26
CA GLY A 120 -23.14 -5.22 11.90
C GLY A 120 -24.01 -6.23 11.18
N GLY A 121 -24.10 -6.15 9.85
CA GLY A 121 -24.84 -7.11 9.02
C GLY A 121 -24.32 -8.53 9.18
N LEU A 122 -23.01 -8.71 9.33
CA LEU A 122 -22.42 -10.03 9.58
C LEU A 122 -22.72 -10.55 11.00
N ILE A 123 -22.54 -9.70 12.02
CA ILE A 123 -22.74 -10.07 13.44
C ILE A 123 -24.20 -10.37 13.75
N PHE A 124 -25.13 -9.54 13.24
CA PHE A 124 -26.56 -9.65 13.53
C PHE A 124 -27.33 -10.47 12.47
N GLY A 125 -26.72 -10.79 11.34
CA GLY A 125 -27.32 -11.56 10.25
C GLY A 125 -27.33 -13.09 10.46
N GLY A 126 -26.84 -13.58 11.60
CA GLY A 126 -26.82 -15.01 11.91
C GLY A 126 -25.70 -15.81 11.23
N TYR A 127 -24.67 -15.14 10.71
CA TYR A 127 -23.50 -15.78 10.12
C TYR A 127 -22.56 -16.30 11.22
N GLU A 128 -21.97 -17.46 11.00
CA GLU A 128 -20.88 -17.94 11.84
C GLU A 128 -19.61 -17.12 11.56
N LEU A 129 -19.11 -16.42 12.59
CA LEU A 129 -17.96 -15.53 12.43
C LEU A 129 -16.66 -16.33 12.44
N VAL A 130 -15.95 -16.32 11.30
CA VAL A 130 -14.65 -17.00 11.13
C VAL A 130 -14.77 -18.49 11.52
N PRO A 131 -15.56 -19.29 10.77
CA PRO A 131 -15.90 -20.67 11.11
C PRO A 131 -14.66 -21.58 11.16
N ASN A 132 -13.64 -21.27 10.34
CA ASN A 132 -12.37 -21.98 10.37
C ASN A 132 -11.33 -21.22 11.21
N GLN A 133 -11.11 -21.70 12.43
CA GLN A 133 -10.10 -21.18 13.36
C GLN A 133 -8.78 -21.95 13.31
N ASN A 134 -8.64 -22.93 12.40
CA ASN A 134 -7.38 -23.64 12.24
C ASN A 134 -6.41 -22.83 11.37
N PHE A 135 -5.80 -21.83 11.99
CA PHE A 135 -4.90 -20.87 11.33
C PHE A 135 -3.61 -21.49 10.78
N PHE A 136 -3.31 -22.76 11.09
CA PHE A 136 -2.06 -23.43 10.72
C PHE A 136 -2.23 -24.45 9.58
N VAL A 137 -3.45 -24.64 9.07
CA VAL A 137 -3.71 -25.51 7.92
C VAL A 137 -3.95 -24.68 6.68
N ASN A 138 -3.29 -25.05 5.58
CA ASN A 138 -3.54 -24.44 4.29
C ASN A 138 -4.85 -24.96 3.70
N VAL A 139 -5.84 -24.09 3.59
CA VAL A 139 -7.17 -24.39 3.03
C VAL A 139 -7.38 -23.80 1.63
N HIS A 140 -6.29 -23.40 0.95
CA HIS A 140 -6.39 -22.87 -0.41
C HIS A 140 -6.91 -23.96 -1.38
N PRO A 141 -8.04 -23.75 -2.10
CA PRO A 141 -8.67 -24.78 -2.93
C PRO A 141 -7.76 -25.38 -4.00
N GLY A 142 -6.92 -24.55 -4.62
CA GLY A 142 -5.89 -24.99 -5.59
C GLY A 142 -4.55 -25.40 -5.01
N GLY A 143 -4.43 -25.56 -3.68
CA GLY A 143 -3.18 -25.96 -3.00
C GLY A 143 -2.04 -24.95 -3.08
N ALA A 144 -2.29 -23.70 -3.49
CA ALA A 144 -1.26 -22.67 -3.57
C ALA A 144 -0.68 -22.40 -2.17
N PRO A 145 0.65 -22.19 -2.05
CA PRO A 145 1.27 -22.04 -0.74
C PRO A 145 0.90 -20.71 -0.08
N LEU A 146 0.55 -20.74 1.21
CA LEU A 146 0.25 -19.51 1.97
C LEU A 146 1.46 -18.57 2.05
N TRP A 147 2.64 -19.13 2.25
CA TRP A 147 3.90 -18.39 2.15
C TRP A 147 4.40 -18.42 0.71
N PRO A 148 4.80 -17.30 0.09
CA PRO A 148 4.69 -15.91 0.54
C PRO A 148 3.38 -15.23 0.09
N LEU A 149 2.49 -15.95 -0.63
CA LEU A 149 1.36 -15.37 -1.34
C LEU A 149 0.41 -14.55 -0.46
N LEU A 150 0.10 -15.03 0.75
CA LEU A 150 -0.77 -14.34 1.71
C LEU A 150 -0.26 -12.93 2.03
N PHE A 151 1.06 -12.79 2.21
CA PHE A 151 1.72 -11.54 2.58
C PHE A 151 1.82 -10.56 1.42
N ILE A 152 1.75 -11.06 0.18
CA ILE A 152 1.75 -10.26 -1.05
C ILE A 152 0.33 -9.77 -1.36
N VAL A 153 -0.68 -10.63 -1.23
CA VAL A 153 -2.07 -10.33 -1.62
C VAL A 153 -2.76 -9.45 -0.58
N LEU A 154 -2.65 -9.75 0.72
CA LEU A 154 -3.23 -8.94 1.81
C LEU A 154 -2.27 -7.81 2.19
N SER A 155 -1.93 -6.94 1.23
CA SER A 155 -0.93 -5.90 1.43
C SER A 155 -1.48 -4.66 2.15
N CYS A 156 -2.37 -3.88 1.52
CA CYS A 156 -2.75 -2.55 1.98
C CYS A 156 -3.27 -2.48 3.43
N GLY A 157 -3.93 -3.54 3.93
CA GLY A 157 -4.40 -3.60 5.33
C GLY A 157 -3.38 -4.07 6.36
N ALA A 158 -2.22 -4.58 5.94
CA ALA A 158 -1.17 -5.07 6.83
C ALA A 158 0.11 -4.23 6.74
N ILE A 159 0.54 -3.89 5.53
CA ILE A 159 1.69 -3.02 5.26
C ILE A 159 1.68 -2.61 3.78
N SER A 160 1.93 -1.34 3.50
CA SER A 160 1.76 -0.78 2.17
C SER A 160 2.89 0.17 1.79
N GLY A 161 3.71 -0.23 0.82
CA GLY A 161 4.74 0.64 0.24
C GLY A 161 4.12 1.90 -0.38
N PHE A 162 2.88 1.82 -0.87
CA PHE A 162 2.14 2.95 -1.41
C PHE A 162 2.00 4.08 -0.38
N HIS A 163 1.81 3.78 0.91
CA HIS A 163 1.64 4.82 1.94
C HIS A 163 2.91 5.68 2.10
N SER A 164 4.08 5.08 1.89
CA SER A 164 5.35 5.82 1.90
C SER A 164 5.42 6.85 0.77
N THR A 165 4.85 6.52 -0.40
CA THR A 165 4.82 7.43 -1.55
C THR A 165 3.85 8.60 -1.35
N GLN A 166 2.84 8.44 -0.49
CA GLN A 166 1.86 9.49 -0.15
C GLN A 166 2.21 10.30 1.09
N SER A 167 3.14 9.78 1.91
CA SER A 167 3.66 10.46 3.10
C SER A 167 4.06 11.94 2.86
N PRO A 168 4.69 12.33 1.73
CA PRO A 168 5.06 13.72 1.47
C PRO A 168 3.88 14.68 1.33
N LEU A 169 2.76 14.23 0.75
CA LEU A 169 1.56 15.05 0.63
C LEU A 169 0.96 15.33 2.01
N MET A 170 0.89 14.30 2.85
CA MET A 170 0.38 14.43 4.23
C MET A 170 1.33 15.23 5.11
N ALA A 171 2.64 15.00 5.01
CA ALA A 171 3.66 15.70 5.80
C ALA A 171 3.61 17.23 5.62
N ARG A 172 3.24 17.72 4.43
CA ARG A 172 3.09 19.15 4.13
C ARG A 172 1.82 19.78 4.72
N CYS A 173 0.88 18.97 5.15
CA CYS A 173 -0.39 19.40 5.72
C CYS A 173 -0.44 19.28 7.25
N LEU A 174 0.56 18.64 7.88
CA LEU A 174 0.65 18.55 9.32
C LEU A 174 1.00 19.91 9.93
N LYS A 175 0.31 20.26 11.01
CA LYS A 175 0.58 21.49 11.77
C LYS A 175 1.73 21.28 12.74
N THR A 176 1.79 20.12 13.37
CA THR A 176 2.81 19.76 14.35
C THR A 176 3.35 18.36 14.10
N GLU A 177 4.59 18.11 14.52
CA GLU A 177 5.20 16.77 14.43
C GLU A 177 4.48 15.74 15.31
N THR A 178 3.84 16.18 16.40
CA THR A 178 3.02 15.32 17.28
C THR A 178 1.80 14.74 16.57
N ASP A 179 1.23 15.45 15.59
CA ASP A 179 0.10 14.96 14.79
C ASP A 179 0.48 13.74 13.93
N ALA A 180 1.77 13.60 13.59
CA ALA A 180 2.27 12.54 12.73
C ALA A 180 1.99 11.13 13.29
N ARG A 181 1.98 10.96 14.61
CA ARG A 181 1.65 9.66 15.22
C ARG A 181 0.22 9.25 14.89
N PHE A 182 -0.74 10.16 15.02
CA PHE A 182 -2.13 9.86 14.71
C PHE A 182 -2.34 9.67 13.20
N VAL A 183 -1.77 10.57 12.38
CA VAL A 183 -1.99 10.59 10.93
C VAL A 183 -1.31 9.42 10.20
N PHE A 184 -0.18 8.92 10.69
CA PHE A 184 0.51 7.79 10.04
C PHE A 184 0.28 6.46 10.78
N TYR A 185 0.70 6.37 12.05
CA TYR A 185 0.53 5.12 12.82
C TYR A 185 -0.94 4.81 13.06
N GLY A 186 -1.71 5.81 13.53
CA GLY A 186 -3.13 5.63 13.85
C GLY A 186 -3.99 5.27 12.63
N ALA A 187 -3.77 5.96 11.51
CA ALA A 187 -4.46 5.68 10.26
C ALA A 187 -4.21 4.24 9.78
N MET A 188 -2.97 3.75 9.83
CA MET A 188 -2.64 2.38 9.42
C MET A 188 -3.33 1.31 10.30
N ILE A 189 -3.48 1.56 11.60
CA ILE A 189 -4.25 0.66 12.48
C ILE A 189 -5.73 0.68 12.11
N LEU A 190 -6.30 1.85 11.82
CA LEU A 190 -7.69 1.97 11.38
C LEU A 190 -7.94 1.21 10.06
N GLU A 191 -7.03 1.34 9.09
CA GLU A 191 -7.08 0.57 7.84
C GLU A 191 -6.97 -0.95 8.09
N GLY A 192 -6.12 -1.36 9.05
CA GLY A 192 -6.03 -2.75 9.48
C GLY A 192 -7.35 -3.29 10.05
N ILE A 193 -8.10 -2.48 10.79
CA ILE A 193 -9.44 -2.86 11.29
C ILE A 193 -10.42 -3.04 10.13
N ILE A 194 -10.44 -2.11 9.18
CA ILE A 194 -11.30 -2.18 8.00
C ILE A 194 -10.97 -3.45 7.19
N ALA A 195 -9.69 -3.72 6.96
CA ALA A 195 -9.23 -4.92 6.25
C ALA A 195 -9.60 -6.20 7.01
N LEU A 196 -9.53 -6.20 8.34
CA LEU A 196 -9.91 -7.36 9.15
C LEU A 196 -11.41 -7.67 9.02
N ILE A 197 -12.27 -6.64 8.98
CA ILE A 197 -13.71 -6.80 8.75
C ILE A 197 -13.96 -7.42 7.38
N TRP A 198 -13.32 -6.93 6.31
CA TRP A 198 -13.46 -7.52 4.97
C TRP A 198 -12.91 -8.94 4.86
N VAL A 199 -11.85 -9.27 5.61
CA VAL A 199 -11.37 -10.65 5.73
C VAL A 199 -12.42 -11.52 6.44
N ALA A 200 -13.01 -11.04 7.54
CA ALA A 200 -14.05 -11.77 8.26
C ALA A 200 -15.28 -12.02 7.36
N VAL A 201 -15.68 -11.02 6.59
CA VAL A 201 -16.74 -11.13 5.57
C VAL A 201 -16.43 -12.24 4.58
N GLY A 202 -15.25 -12.22 3.95
CA GLY A 202 -14.88 -13.25 2.96
C GLY A 202 -14.82 -14.67 3.54
N LEU A 203 -14.54 -14.80 4.84
CA LEU A 203 -14.48 -16.08 5.54
C LEU A 203 -15.84 -16.57 6.08
N SER A 204 -16.81 -15.67 6.25
CA SER A 204 -18.05 -15.95 7.00
C SER A 204 -19.31 -15.84 6.14
N PHE A 205 -19.29 -15.02 5.09
CA PHE A 205 -20.46 -14.81 4.23
C PHE A 205 -20.75 -16.02 3.34
N TYR A 206 -19.70 -16.59 2.73
CA TYR A 206 -19.83 -17.77 1.88
C TYR A 206 -19.61 -19.06 2.67
N GLN A 207 -20.40 -20.09 2.35
CA GLN A 207 -20.33 -21.40 3.01
C GLN A 207 -19.06 -22.18 2.66
N SER A 208 -18.43 -21.89 1.52
CA SER A 208 -17.15 -22.48 1.12
C SER A 208 -16.35 -21.56 0.19
N PRO A 209 -15.02 -21.76 0.09
CA PRO A 209 -14.21 -21.05 -0.89
C PRO A 209 -14.67 -21.24 -2.34
N GLU A 210 -15.23 -22.40 -2.68
CA GLU A 210 -15.75 -22.72 -4.01
C GLU A 210 -16.97 -21.86 -4.35
N ALA A 211 -17.86 -21.62 -3.38
CA ALA A 211 -19.02 -20.75 -3.55
C ALA A 211 -18.59 -19.30 -3.86
N MET A 212 -17.61 -18.77 -3.09
CA MET A 212 -17.05 -17.45 -3.37
C MET A 212 -16.36 -17.41 -4.73
N ASN A 213 -15.58 -18.44 -5.09
CA ASN A 213 -14.89 -18.51 -6.37
C ASN A 213 -15.87 -18.59 -7.56
N ALA A 214 -17.05 -19.19 -7.39
CA ALA A 214 -18.09 -19.20 -8.42
C ALA A 214 -18.60 -17.79 -8.73
N VAL A 215 -18.79 -16.95 -7.69
CA VAL A 215 -19.16 -15.53 -7.86
C VAL A 215 -18.05 -14.78 -8.59
N ILE A 216 -16.79 -14.97 -8.16
CA ILE A 216 -15.62 -14.35 -8.81
C ILE A 216 -15.52 -14.77 -10.27
N ALA A 217 -15.78 -16.05 -10.59
CA ALA A 217 -15.74 -16.57 -11.95
C ALA A 217 -16.89 -16.07 -12.82
N SER A 218 -18.07 -15.81 -12.24
CA SER A 218 -19.24 -15.31 -12.96
C SER A 218 -19.16 -13.81 -13.28
N GLY A 219 -18.37 -13.05 -12.52
CA GLY A 219 -18.15 -11.62 -12.74
C GLY A 219 -16.70 -11.25 -12.46
N SER A 220 -16.45 -10.74 -11.26
CA SER A 220 -15.12 -10.32 -10.83
C SER A 220 -14.98 -10.40 -9.30
N PRO A 221 -13.79 -10.21 -8.73
CA PRO A 221 -13.66 -10.02 -7.28
C PRO A 221 -14.51 -8.86 -6.74
N SER A 222 -14.90 -7.90 -7.58
CA SER A 222 -15.81 -6.82 -7.21
C SER A 222 -17.27 -7.27 -7.11
N ALA A 223 -17.66 -8.34 -7.82
CA ALA A 223 -19.00 -8.92 -7.70
C ALA A 223 -19.28 -9.43 -6.28
N VAL A 224 -18.25 -10.00 -5.62
CA VAL A 224 -18.32 -10.39 -4.21
C VAL A 224 -18.65 -9.20 -3.31
N VAL A 225 -18.02 -8.05 -3.55
CA VAL A 225 -18.30 -6.82 -2.80
C VAL A 225 -19.75 -6.37 -3.00
N ASN A 226 -20.23 -6.42 -4.25
CA ASN A 226 -21.61 -6.05 -4.58
C ASN A 226 -22.63 -6.96 -3.89
N GLU A 227 -22.45 -8.28 -3.99
CA GLU A 227 -23.34 -9.28 -3.40
C GLU A 227 -23.38 -9.19 -1.87
N VAL A 228 -22.21 -9.11 -1.23
CA VAL A 228 -22.12 -8.94 0.23
C VAL A 228 -22.81 -7.65 0.66
N SER A 229 -22.53 -6.53 -0.01
CA SER A 229 -23.05 -5.22 0.41
C SER A 229 -24.57 -5.16 0.27
N THR A 230 -25.11 -5.67 -0.82
CA THR A 230 -26.56 -5.67 -1.08
C THR A 230 -27.31 -6.68 -0.21
N THR A 231 -26.72 -7.84 0.08
CA THR A 231 -27.31 -8.86 0.96
C THR A 231 -27.31 -8.41 2.42
N LEU A 232 -26.19 -7.91 2.93
CA LEU A 232 -26.06 -7.57 4.36
C LEU A 232 -26.74 -6.25 4.73
N LEU A 233 -26.80 -5.28 3.81
CA LEU A 233 -27.27 -3.92 4.11
C LEU A 233 -28.55 -3.52 3.36
N GLY A 234 -29.10 -4.44 2.57
CA GLY A 234 -30.24 -4.18 1.69
C GLY A 234 -29.91 -3.20 0.55
N PRO A 235 -30.92 -2.77 -0.22
CA PRO A 235 -30.70 -1.97 -1.43
C PRO A 235 -30.04 -0.61 -1.16
N VAL A 236 -30.50 0.11 -0.14
CA VAL A 236 -30.03 1.47 0.17
C VAL A 236 -28.65 1.43 0.84
N GLY A 237 -28.48 0.59 1.87
CA GLY A 237 -27.20 0.48 2.57
C GLY A 237 -26.12 -0.13 1.69
N GLY A 238 -26.47 -1.13 0.86
CA GLY A 238 -25.56 -1.75 -0.09
C GLY A 238 -25.08 -0.76 -1.14
N PHE A 239 -25.98 0.05 -1.71
CA PHE A 239 -25.60 1.12 -2.65
C PHE A 239 -24.60 2.09 -2.03
N LEU A 240 -24.86 2.59 -0.81
CA LEU A 240 -23.95 3.52 -0.12
C LEU A 240 -22.57 2.89 0.16
N ALA A 241 -22.55 1.61 0.55
CA ALA A 241 -21.31 0.88 0.77
C ALA A 241 -20.49 0.72 -0.53
N ILE A 242 -21.14 0.33 -1.62
CA ILE A 242 -20.50 0.16 -2.92
C ILE A 242 -19.95 1.48 -3.45
N VAL A 243 -20.70 2.59 -3.30
CA VAL A 243 -20.20 3.93 -3.64
C VAL A 243 -18.92 4.25 -2.86
N GLY A 244 -18.86 3.93 -1.57
CA GLY A 244 -17.64 4.04 -0.77
C GLY A 244 -16.48 3.20 -1.34
N VAL A 245 -16.73 1.92 -1.65
CA VAL A 245 -15.73 1.01 -2.21
C VAL A 245 -15.27 1.44 -3.61
N ILE A 246 -16.08 2.12 -4.41
CA ILE A 246 -15.70 2.65 -5.73
C ILE A 246 -14.83 3.92 -5.58
N ILE A 247 -15.23 4.84 -4.70
CA ILE A 247 -14.57 6.14 -4.57
C ILE A 247 -13.15 6.01 -4.01
N LEU A 248 -12.91 5.05 -3.12
CA LEU A 248 -11.60 4.89 -2.46
C LEU A 248 -10.46 4.51 -3.43
N PRO A 249 -10.60 3.48 -4.29
CA PRO A 249 -9.65 3.23 -5.37
C PRO A 249 -9.55 4.43 -6.33
N ILE A 250 -10.68 5.04 -6.72
CA ILE A 250 -10.66 6.17 -7.66
C ILE A 250 -9.78 7.31 -7.10
N THR A 251 -9.98 7.73 -5.85
CA THR A 251 -9.15 8.76 -5.22
C THR A 251 -7.72 8.29 -5.00
N SER A 252 -7.49 7.03 -4.61
CA SER A 252 -6.13 6.53 -4.43
C SER A 252 -5.34 6.49 -5.75
N GLY A 253 -5.97 6.13 -6.86
CA GLY A 253 -5.34 6.12 -8.19
C GLY A 253 -5.10 7.50 -8.77
N ASP A 254 -6.00 8.48 -8.55
CA ASP A 254 -5.76 9.90 -8.90
C ASP A 254 -4.45 10.39 -8.24
N THR A 255 -4.31 10.05 -6.96
CA THR A 255 -3.19 10.45 -6.14
C THR A 255 -1.93 9.68 -6.56
N ALA A 256 -2.07 8.43 -7.01
CA ALA A 256 -0.95 7.65 -7.53
C ALA A 256 -0.35 8.26 -8.82
N PHE A 257 -1.18 8.61 -9.80
CA PHE A 257 -0.71 9.26 -11.03
C PHE A 257 -0.12 10.65 -10.76
N ARG A 258 -0.74 11.42 -9.85
CA ARG A 258 -0.20 12.72 -9.42
C ARG A 258 1.17 12.57 -8.76
N SER A 259 1.32 11.65 -7.81
CA SER A 259 2.59 11.39 -7.12
C SER A 259 3.65 10.86 -8.09
N THR A 260 3.27 10.03 -9.06
CA THR A 260 4.20 9.55 -10.11
C THR A 260 4.76 10.72 -10.91
N ARG A 261 3.88 11.65 -11.36
CA ARG A 261 4.30 12.87 -12.06
C ARG A 261 5.28 13.69 -11.22
N LEU A 262 5.01 13.85 -9.92
CA LEU A 262 5.88 14.62 -9.02
C LEU A 262 7.25 13.95 -8.82
N ILE A 263 7.29 12.63 -8.65
CA ILE A 263 8.56 11.89 -8.55
C ILE A 263 9.34 12.00 -9.85
N LEU A 264 8.71 11.79 -11.02
CA LEU A 264 9.37 11.95 -12.32
C LEU A 264 9.87 13.39 -12.51
N ALA A 265 9.10 14.38 -12.09
CA ALA A 265 9.52 15.78 -12.12
C ALA A 265 10.79 16.02 -11.29
N ASP A 266 10.90 15.43 -10.10
CA ASP A 266 12.10 15.53 -9.27
C ASP A 266 13.29 14.81 -9.89
N VAL A 267 13.07 13.64 -10.50
CA VAL A 267 14.11 12.89 -11.24
C VAL A 267 14.70 13.73 -12.37
N PHE A 268 13.85 14.36 -13.18
CA PHE A 268 14.25 15.19 -14.31
C PHE A 268 14.54 16.66 -13.92
N LYS A 269 14.48 17.00 -12.64
CA LYS A 269 14.62 18.38 -12.11
C LYS A 269 13.72 19.39 -12.87
N MET A 270 12.50 18.98 -13.17
CA MET A 270 11.56 19.71 -14.01
C MET A 270 10.56 20.52 -13.19
N SER A 271 10.55 21.85 -13.38
CA SER A 271 9.58 22.73 -12.72
C SER A 271 8.13 22.36 -13.01
N GLN A 272 7.31 22.26 -11.96
CA GLN A 272 5.88 21.95 -12.05
C GLN A 272 4.97 23.20 -12.03
N LYS A 273 5.53 24.40 -12.19
CA LYS A 273 4.73 25.63 -12.35
C LYS A 273 3.99 25.68 -13.70
N PRO A 274 4.66 25.49 -14.86
CA PRO A 274 4.02 25.61 -16.17
C PRO A 274 3.19 24.36 -16.49
N VAL A 275 1.98 24.54 -17.02
CA VAL A 275 1.11 23.41 -17.43
C VAL A 275 1.76 22.59 -18.54
N SER A 276 2.51 23.21 -19.47
CA SER A 276 3.24 22.50 -20.53
C SER A 276 4.23 21.46 -20.00
N LYS A 277 4.97 21.80 -18.94
CA LYS A 277 5.90 20.87 -18.27
C LYS A 277 5.16 19.76 -17.52
N ARG A 278 3.96 20.05 -16.98
CA ARG A 278 3.10 19.00 -16.39
C ARG A 278 2.63 18.02 -17.46
N LEU A 279 2.18 18.54 -18.60
CA LEU A 279 1.70 17.74 -19.73
C LEU A 279 2.79 16.87 -20.34
N LEU A 280 4.03 17.38 -20.44
CA LEU A 280 5.18 16.63 -20.95
C LEU A 280 5.44 15.34 -20.18
N ILE A 281 5.15 15.31 -18.87
CA ILE A 281 5.26 14.10 -18.04
C ILE A 281 3.94 13.32 -18.03
N ALA A 282 2.81 14.02 -17.90
CA ALA A 282 1.50 13.38 -17.75
C ALA A 282 1.07 12.61 -19.01
N ILE A 283 1.23 13.17 -20.22
CA ILE A 283 0.77 12.50 -21.44
C ILE A 283 1.45 11.13 -21.63
N PRO A 284 2.80 11.02 -21.62
CA PRO A 284 3.45 9.71 -21.72
C PRO A 284 3.06 8.76 -20.58
N LEU A 285 2.95 9.27 -19.36
CA LEU A 285 2.57 8.47 -18.20
C LEU A 285 1.18 7.84 -18.36
N PHE A 286 0.20 8.60 -18.86
CA PHE A 286 -1.16 8.11 -19.08
C PHE A 286 -1.27 7.17 -20.28
N ILE A 287 -0.48 7.39 -21.34
CA ILE A 287 -0.37 6.44 -22.46
C ILE A 287 0.15 5.10 -21.96
N VAL A 288 1.23 5.10 -21.18
CA VAL A 288 1.79 3.88 -20.57
C VAL A 288 0.76 3.25 -19.62
N GLY A 289 0.10 4.04 -18.77
CA GLY A 289 -0.94 3.56 -17.88
C GLY A 289 -2.08 2.86 -18.62
N TYR A 290 -2.56 3.44 -19.73
CA TYR A 290 -3.59 2.82 -20.56
C TYR A 290 -3.11 1.51 -21.20
N VAL A 291 -1.90 1.48 -21.77
CA VAL A 291 -1.32 0.25 -22.34
C VAL A 291 -1.17 -0.85 -21.29
N VAL A 292 -0.75 -0.51 -20.07
CA VAL A 292 -0.69 -1.48 -18.98
C VAL A 292 -2.09 -1.94 -18.58
N SER A 293 -3.11 -1.08 -18.62
CA SER A 293 -4.49 -1.43 -18.28
C SER A 293 -5.15 -2.44 -19.23
N THR A 294 -4.62 -2.60 -20.46
CA THR A 294 -5.12 -3.61 -21.41
C THR A 294 -4.53 -5.00 -21.17
N GLN A 295 -3.58 -5.15 -20.24
CA GLN A 295 -3.00 -6.43 -19.86
C GLN A 295 -3.91 -7.19 -18.88
N ASP A 296 -3.60 -8.48 -18.67
CA ASP A 296 -4.34 -9.32 -17.73
C ASP A 296 -4.33 -8.73 -16.30
N PHE A 297 -5.52 -8.57 -15.71
CA PHE A 297 -5.67 -7.97 -14.39
C PHE A 297 -4.93 -8.75 -13.30
N ASN A 298 -4.93 -10.09 -13.37
CA ASN A 298 -4.26 -10.92 -12.36
C ASN A 298 -2.74 -10.76 -12.45
N LEU A 299 -2.20 -10.63 -13.66
CA LEU A 299 -0.79 -10.33 -13.88
C LEU A 299 -0.41 -8.97 -13.28
N ILE A 300 -1.17 -7.92 -13.58
CA ILE A 300 -0.94 -6.57 -13.03
C ILE A 300 -1.03 -6.60 -11.50
N TRP A 301 -2.05 -7.25 -10.94
CA TRP A 301 -2.25 -7.35 -9.49
C TRP A 301 -1.08 -8.03 -8.77
N ARG A 302 -0.51 -9.10 -9.36
CA ARG A 302 0.66 -9.80 -8.80
C ARG A 302 1.91 -8.93 -8.81
N TYR A 303 2.17 -8.21 -9.90
CA TYR A 303 3.29 -7.25 -9.95
C TYR A 303 3.08 -6.08 -9.00
N PHE A 304 1.86 -5.56 -8.90
CA PHE A 304 1.47 -4.54 -7.95
C PHE A 304 1.80 -4.99 -6.52
N GLY A 305 1.30 -6.16 -6.11
CA GLY A 305 1.52 -6.70 -4.78
C GLY A 305 3.02 -6.84 -4.46
N TRP A 306 3.80 -7.39 -5.40
CA TRP A 306 5.25 -7.51 -5.22
C TRP A 306 5.97 -6.17 -5.14
N ALA A 307 5.67 -5.23 -6.04
CA ALA A 307 6.28 -3.90 -6.03
C ALA A 307 5.92 -3.15 -4.73
N ASN A 308 4.68 -3.31 -4.25
CA ASN A 308 4.21 -2.70 -3.01
C ASN A 308 4.99 -3.22 -1.80
N GLN A 309 5.12 -4.55 -1.69
CA GLN A 309 5.86 -5.15 -0.58
C GLN A 309 7.35 -4.91 -0.65
N THR A 310 7.92 -4.88 -1.84
CA THR A 310 9.34 -4.57 -2.03
C THR A 310 9.63 -3.13 -1.62
N LEU A 311 8.79 -2.17 -2.00
CA LEU A 311 8.96 -0.79 -1.55
C LEU A 311 8.81 -0.66 -0.04
N ALA A 312 7.80 -1.33 0.55
CA ALA A 312 7.61 -1.31 2.00
C ALA A 312 8.82 -1.88 2.76
N MET A 313 9.36 -2.99 2.28
CA MET A 313 10.61 -3.59 2.78
C MET A 313 11.77 -2.60 2.74
N LEU A 314 11.98 -1.92 1.61
CA LEU A 314 13.07 -0.95 1.46
C LEU A 314 12.92 0.25 2.41
N VAL A 315 11.70 0.73 2.62
CA VAL A 315 11.40 1.82 3.57
C VAL A 315 11.62 1.37 5.01
N LEU A 316 11.24 0.15 5.38
CA LEU A 316 11.53 -0.40 6.71
C LEU A 316 13.04 -0.52 6.96
N TRP A 317 13.82 -0.94 5.96
CA TRP A 317 15.29 -0.90 6.05
C TRP A 317 15.82 0.54 6.21
N ALA A 318 15.29 1.49 5.44
CA ALA A 318 15.66 2.89 5.58
C ALA A 318 15.32 3.45 6.98
N ALA A 319 14.17 3.08 7.53
CA ALA A 319 13.77 3.43 8.89
C ALA A 319 14.71 2.83 9.95
N ALA A 320 15.13 1.57 9.79
CA ALA A 320 16.10 0.94 10.68
C ALA A 320 17.46 1.66 10.64
N ILE A 321 17.93 2.06 9.45
CA ILE A 321 19.18 2.81 9.30
C ILE A 321 19.05 4.21 9.93
N TYR A 322 17.91 4.86 9.74
CA TYR A 322 17.61 6.14 10.35
C TYR A 322 17.68 6.07 11.88
N LEU A 323 17.08 5.05 12.50
CA LEU A 323 17.12 4.85 13.96
C LEU A 323 18.55 4.70 14.49
N VAL A 324 19.40 3.94 13.79
CA VAL A 324 20.81 3.78 14.18
C VAL A 324 21.56 5.11 14.11
N ARG A 325 21.35 5.89 13.04
CA ARG A 325 22.03 7.17 12.83
C ARG A 325 21.52 8.28 13.75
N ALA A 326 20.28 8.19 14.21
CA ALA A 326 19.65 9.13 15.12
C ALA A 326 19.97 8.88 16.62
N ASP A 327 21.01 8.11 16.93
CA ASP A 327 21.39 7.70 18.28
C ASP A 327 20.28 6.96 19.05
N LYS A 328 19.43 6.26 18.30
CA LYS A 328 18.33 5.42 18.79
C LYS A 328 18.53 3.96 18.41
N ALA A 329 19.79 3.54 18.28
CA ALA A 329 20.16 2.22 17.80
C ALA A 329 19.47 1.08 18.57
N GLN A 330 19.26 1.18 19.89
CA GLN A 330 18.56 0.12 20.63
C GLN A 330 17.13 -0.20 20.11
N TYR A 331 16.49 0.74 19.41
CA TYR A 331 15.14 0.58 18.88
C TYR A 331 15.11 0.11 17.42
N HIS A 332 16.26 -0.13 16.78
CA HIS A 332 16.29 -0.53 15.37
C HIS A 332 15.48 -1.80 15.10
N TRP A 333 15.35 -2.71 16.08
CA TRP A 333 14.59 -3.96 15.98
C TRP A 333 13.13 -3.75 15.59
N MET A 334 12.52 -2.63 16.00
CA MET A 334 11.16 -2.28 15.60
C MET A 334 10.99 -2.21 14.09
N ALA A 335 12.00 -1.75 13.35
CA ALA A 335 11.96 -1.62 11.89
C ALA A 335 12.73 -2.73 11.17
N SER A 336 13.89 -3.15 11.68
CA SER A 336 14.75 -4.17 11.05
C SER A 336 14.17 -5.58 11.10
N LEU A 337 13.42 -5.95 12.14
CA LEU A 337 12.75 -7.26 12.22
C LEU A 337 11.66 -7.39 11.15
N PRO A 338 10.67 -6.48 11.04
CA PRO A 338 9.71 -6.54 9.94
C PRO A 338 10.38 -6.32 8.59
N ALA A 339 11.48 -5.54 8.48
CA ALA A 339 12.22 -5.40 7.23
C ALA A 339 12.77 -6.75 6.75
N ALA A 340 13.44 -7.51 7.63
CA ALA A 340 13.98 -8.83 7.31
C ALA A 340 12.86 -9.82 6.95
N PHE A 341 11.75 -9.80 7.68
CA PHE A 341 10.56 -10.60 7.35
C PHE A 341 10.04 -10.29 5.94
N MET A 342 9.87 -9.01 5.61
CA MET A 342 9.40 -8.57 4.30
C MET A 342 10.44 -8.83 3.19
N THR A 343 11.73 -8.90 3.52
CA THR A 343 12.77 -9.40 2.61
C THR A 343 12.55 -10.85 2.27
N ALA A 344 12.31 -11.71 3.26
CA ALA A 344 12.02 -13.12 3.01
C ALA A 344 10.77 -13.29 2.14
N VAL A 345 9.69 -12.54 2.44
CA VAL A 345 8.44 -12.55 1.66
C VAL A 345 8.69 -12.14 0.20
N SER A 346 9.29 -10.97 -0.01
CA SER A 346 9.43 -10.36 -1.35
C SER A 346 10.37 -11.17 -2.24
N ILE A 347 11.47 -11.68 -1.68
CA ILE A 347 12.43 -12.52 -2.41
C ILE A 347 11.84 -13.91 -2.70
N THR A 348 11.16 -14.54 -1.72
CA THR A 348 10.50 -15.82 -1.99
C THR A 348 9.48 -15.67 -3.11
N PHE A 349 8.69 -14.58 -3.11
CA PHE A 349 7.64 -14.40 -4.10
C PHE A 349 8.20 -14.28 -5.52
N ILE A 350 9.18 -13.40 -5.73
CA ILE A 350 9.74 -13.22 -7.07
C ILE A 350 10.56 -14.43 -7.53
N ALA A 351 11.16 -15.18 -6.60
CA ALA A 351 11.87 -16.42 -6.92
C ALA A 351 10.89 -17.54 -7.33
N PHE A 352 9.80 -17.73 -6.59
CA PHE A 352 8.83 -18.80 -6.81
C PHE A 352 7.84 -18.51 -7.96
N SER A 353 7.37 -17.28 -8.05
CA SER A 353 6.21 -16.95 -8.88
C SER A 353 6.51 -17.13 -10.37
N PRO A 354 5.56 -17.64 -11.18
CA PRO A 354 5.75 -17.80 -12.63
C PRO A 354 6.07 -16.50 -13.38
N ILE A 355 5.70 -15.36 -12.80
CA ILE A 355 5.98 -14.03 -13.36
C ILE A 355 7.39 -13.52 -13.01
N GLY A 356 8.12 -14.23 -12.15
CA GLY A 356 9.48 -13.91 -11.74
C GLY A 356 10.46 -14.94 -12.29
N PHE A 357 11.23 -15.56 -11.40
CA PHE A 357 12.25 -16.56 -11.78
C PHE A 357 11.72 -17.99 -11.91
N ASN A 358 10.47 -18.23 -11.51
CA ASN A 358 9.79 -19.52 -11.63
C ASN A 358 10.63 -20.71 -11.08
N LEU A 359 11.33 -20.50 -9.96
CA LEU A 359 12.17 -21.49 -9.31
C LEU A 359 11.32 -22.48 -8.50
N PRO A 360 11.82 -23.70 -8.24
CA PRO A 360 11.16 -24.63 -7.34
C PRO A 360 10.88 -23.99 -5.98
N TYR A 361 9.69 -24.24 -5.42
CA TYR A 361 9.21 -23.58 -4.20
C TYR A 361 10.21 -23.63 -3.03
N ASN A 362 10.79 -24.81 -2.75
CA ASN A 362 11.75 -24.97 -1.66
C ASN A 362 13.03 -24.13 -1.89
N VAL A 363 13.50 -24.03 -3.14
CA VAL A 363 14.65 -23.19 -3.49
C VAL A 363 14.32 -21.72 -3.27
N ALA A 364 13.13 -21.28 -3.71
CA ALA A 364 12.67 -19.90 -3.52
C ALA A 364 12.56 -19.53 -2.03
N VAL A 365 12.05 -20.42 -1.19
CA VAL A 365 11.98 -20.21 0.28
C VAL A 365 13.37 -20.09 0.89
N ILE A 366 14.30 -20.98 0.53
CA ILE A 366 15.69 -20.91 1.00
C ILE A 366 16.33 -19.58 0.60
N LEU A 367 16.17 -19.17 -0.67
CA LEU A 367 16.69 -17.88 -1.15
C LEU A 367 16.10 -16.70 -0.37
N GLY A 368 14.80 -16.72 -0.08
CA GLY A 368 14.15 -15.70 0.74
C GLY A 368 14.74 -15.62 2.15
N ILE A 369 14.90 -16.75 2.82
CA ILE A 369 15.46 -16.82 4.18
C ILE A 369 16.92 -16.34 4.19
N VAL A 370 17.74 -16.82 3.24
CA VAL A 370 19.15 -16.43 3.12
C VAL A 370 19.26 -14.93 2.85
N ALA A 371 18.43 -14.37 1.97
CA ALA A 371 18.43 -12.94 1.69
C ALA A 371 18.03 -12.11 2.91
N ALA A 372 17.05 -12.56 3.70
CA ALA A 372 16.62 -11.89 4.93
C ALA A 372 17.71 -11.90 6.00
N LEU A 373 18.28 -13.07 6.29
CA LEU A 373 19.36 -13.21 7.27
C LEU A 373 20.63 -12.46 6.83
N GLY A 374 20.98 -12.55 5.54
CA GLY A 374 22.11 -11.84 4.97
C GLY A 374 21.94 -10.32 5.04
N SER A 375 20.75 -9.81 4.73
CA SER A 375 20.43 -8.37 4.83
C SER A 375 20.48 -7.89 6.28
N LEU A 376 19.94 -8.68 7.21
CA LEU A 376 20.00 -8.36 8.64
C LEU A 376 21.44 -8.38 9.18
N ALA A 377 22.23 -9.39 8.83
CA ALA A 377 23.64 -9.46 9.21
C ALA A 377 24.43 -8.28 8.65
N ALA A 378 24.26 -7.96 7.36
CA ALA A 378 24.89 -6.82 6.71
C ALA A 378 24.49 -5.49 7.38
N PHE A 379 23.21 -5.34 7.73
CA PHE A 379 22.72 -4.18 8.48
C PHE A 379 23.38 -4.08 9.85
N ILE A 380 23.42 -5.17 10.64
CA ILE A 380 24.01 -5.17 11.98
C ILE A 380 25.50 -4.81 11.92
N ILE A 381 26.27 -5.46 11.03
CA ILE A 381 27.70 -5.20 10.83
C ILE A 381 27.92 -3.72 10.50
N LYS A 382 27.16 -3.19 9.53
CA LYS A 382 27.29 -1.80 9.10
C LYS A 382 26.78 -0.81 10.15
N SER A 383 25.81 -1.21 10.98
CA SER A 383 25.26 -0.37 12.05
C SER A 383 26.34 0.07 13.04
N HIS A 384 27.36 -0.77 13.29
CA HIS A 384 28.48 -0.43 14.17
C HIS A 384 29.27 0.77 13.64
N SER A 385 29.44 0.89 12.32
CA SER A 385 30.13 2.03 11.69
C SER A 385 29.31 3.32 11.69
N TRP A 386 27.99 3.22 11.81
CA TRP A 386 27.08 4.38 11.79
C TRP A 386 26.73 4.91 13.18
N ARG A 387 27.04 4.16 14.24
CA ARG A 387 26.87 4.64 15.61
C ARG A 387 27.89 5.74 15.85
N LYS A 388 27.41 6.92 16.28
CA LYS A 388 28.32 7.95 16.79
C LYS A 388 29.05 7.40 18.03
N PRO A 389 30.34 7.72 18.24
CA PRO A 389 30.99 7.40 19.51
C PRO A 389 30.14 7.99 20.64
N ARG A 390 29.79 7.18 21.65
CA ARG A 390 29.17 7.71 22.88
C ARG A 390 30.17 8.69 23.47
N VAL A 391 29.90 9.99 23.33
CA VAL A 391 30.61 11.01 24.11
C VAL A 391 30.31 10.65 25.56
N SER A 392 31.34 10.22 26.28
CA SER A 392 31.27 9.96 27.72
C SER A 392 30.57 11.14 28.38
N ALA A 393 29.53 10.85 29.17
CA ALA A 393 28.75 11.85 29.90
C ALA A 393 29.69 12.78 30.70
N GLY A 394 29.98 13.94 30.10
CA GLY A 394 30.84 14.96 30.63
C GLY A 394 30.14 16.29 30.44
N ARG A 395 29.41 16.70 31.49
CA ARG A 395 28.95 18.05 31.84
C ARG A 395 28.57 18.99 30.67
N ASN A 396 27.27 19.24 30.61
CA ASN A 396 26.66 20.56 30.48
C ASN A 396 27.12 21.43 29.29
N LYS A 397 26.33 21.44 28.22
CA LYS A 397 26.14 22.64 27.38
C LYS A 397 24.80 22.54 26.64
N SER A 398 23.90 23.43 27.05
CA SER A 398 22.64 23.76 26.40
C SER A 398 22.85 24.02 24.90
N ILE A 399 22.22 23.23 24.05
CA ILE A 399 22.08 23.54 22.62
C ILE A 399 20.69 24.13 22.44
N GLY A 400 20.67 25.45 22.27
CA GLY A 400 19.48 26.21 21.88
C GLY A 400 19.06 25.84 20.45
N VAL A 401 17.75 25.69 20.28
CA VAL A 401 17.07 25.59 19.00
C VAL A 401 16.99 26.99 18.41
N ALA A 402 17.40 27.14 17.15
CA ALA A 402 17.09 28.27 16.29
C ALA A 402 16.59 27.74 14.94
#